data_AF-A0A9P1K0E7-F1
#
_entry.id   AF-A0A9P1K0E7-F1
#
_cell.length_a   1.000
_cell.length_b   1.000
_cell.length_c   1.000
_cell.angle_alpha   90.00
_cell.angle_beta   90.00
_cell.angle_gamma   90.00
#
_symmetry.space_group_name_H-M   'P 1'
#
loop_
_entity.id
_entity.type
_entity.pdbx_description
1 polymer ?
#
loop_
_entity_poly.entity_id
_entity_poly.type
_entity_poly.pdbx_seq_one_letter_code
_entity_poly.pdbx_strand_id
1 'polypeptide(L)' 'MTKASRSMAVPKAMQARFEGIVGITDGFCDRHLDTEYKELARRMTAALCRKRPASR' A
#
# COMPACT_ATOMS: atom_id res chain seq x y z
N MET A 1 7.06 -17.84 -16.35
CA MET A 1 6.06 -17.36 -15.37
C MET A 1 6.74 -16.34 -14.47
N THR A 2 6.50 -15.04 -14.70
CA THR A 2 7.06 -13.96 -13.88
C THR A 2 6.46 -14.05 -12.49
N LYS A 3 7.33 -14.26 -11.49
CA LYS A 3 6.99 -14.33 -10.06
C LYS A 3 6.14 -13.11 -9.71
N ALA A 4 4.83 -13.32 -9.50
CA ALA A 4 3.92 -12.27 -9.05
C ALA A 4 4.59 -11.55 -7.88
N SER A 5 4.87 -10.27 -8.09
CA SER A 5 5.72 -9.50 -7.20
C SER A 5 5.15 -9.58 -5.79
N ARG A 6 5.93 -10.08 -4.83
CA ARG A 6 5.55 -10.10 -3.39
C ARG A 6 5.18 -8.70 -2.87
N SER A 7 5.39 -7.66 -3.67
CA SER A 7 5.16 -6.24 -3.45
C SER A 7 3.76 -5.87 -2.96
N MET A 8 2.71 -6.66 -3.26
CA MET A 8 1.34 -6.38 -2.82
C MET A 8 0.79 -7.33 -1.74
N ALA A 9 1.59 -8.27 -1.23
CA ALA A 9 1.11 -9.17 -0.18
C ALA A 9 0.96 -8.41 1.15
N VAL A 10 -0.29 -8.26 1.62
CA VAL A 10 -0.65 -7.61 2.89
C VAL A 10 -1.18 -8.68 3.86
N PRO A 11 -0.67 -8.78 5.10
CA PRO A 11 -1.23 -9.68 6.10
C PRO A 11 -2.69 -9.33 6.43
N LYS A 12 -3.55 -10.33 6.63
CA LYS A 12 -4.98 -10.12 6.94
C LYS A 12 -5.21 -9.18 8.14
N ALA A 13 -4.35 -9.28 9.17
CA ALA A 13 -4.40 -8.41 10.34
C ALA A 13 -4.14 -6.91 10.03
N MET A 14 -3.48 -6.62 8.90
CA MET A 14 -3.16 -5.26 8.46
C MET A 14 -4.06 -4.76 7.34
N GLN A 15 -5.01 -5.58 6.86
CA GLN A 15 -5.86 -5.29 5.70
C GLN A 15 -6.64 -3.98 5.87
N ALA A 16 -7.30 -3.79 7.02
CA ALA A 16 -8.06 -2.58 7.30
C ALA A 16 -7.18 -1.31 7.33
N ARG A 17 -5.96 -1.42 7.87
CA ARG A 17 -5.00 -0.29 7.89
C ARG A 17 -4.48 0.03 6.49
N PHE A 18 -4.19 -1.01 5.71
CA PHE A 18 -3.78 -0.86 4.32
C PHE A 18 -4.86 -0.12 3.52
N GLU A 19 -6.11 -0.57 3.60
CA GLU A 19 -7.24 0.05 2.88
C GLU A 19 -7.48 1.49 3.31
N GLY A 20 -7.39 1.78 4.61
CA GLY A 20 -7.52 3.16 5.12
C GLY A 20 -6.44 4.10 4.59
N ILE A 21 -5.17 3.66 4.62
CA ILE A 21 -4.05 4.46 4.10
C ILE A 21 -4.18 4.64 2.58
N VAL A 22 -4.46 3.54 1.84
CA VAL A 22 -4.63 3.58 0.39
C VAL A 22 -5.77 4.50 -0.01
N GLY A 23 -6.91 4.49 0.68
CA GLY A 23 -8.02 5.40 0.37
C GLY A 23 -7.65 6.88 0.47
N ILE A 24 -6.87 7.25 1.50
CA ILE A 24 -6.38 8.63 1.68
C ILE A 24 -5.39 8.99 0.57
N THR A 25 -4.40 8.12 0.32
CA THR A 25 -3.36 8.40 -0.69
C THR A 25 -3.90 8.38 -2.11
N ASP A 26 -4.85 7.50 -2.41
CA ASP A 26 -5.52 7.41 -3.69
C ASP A 26 -6.30 8.70 -3.95
N GLY A 27 -7.08 9.18 -2.98
CA GLY A 27 -7.81 10.44 -3.11
C GLY A 27 -6.89 11.67 -3.25
N PHE A 28 -5.69 11.62 -2.68
CA PHE A 28 -4.68 12.65 -2.93
C PHE A 28 -4.11 12.58 -4.34
N CYS A 29 -3.71 11.38 -4.79
CA CYS A 29 -3.14 11.18 -6.13
C CYS A 29 -4.15 11.54 -7.22
N ASP A 30 -5.42 11.15 -7.05
CA ASP A 30 -6.49 11.46 -8.01
C ASP A 30 -6.75 12.97 -8.15
N ARG A 31 -6.43 13.78 -7.12
CA ARG A 31 -6.61 15.23 -7.15
C ARG A 31 -5.37 16.02 -7.57
N HIS A 32 -4.18 15.50 -7.31
CA HIS A 32 -2.94 16.28 -7.35
C HIS A 32 -1.81 15.64 -8.17
N LEU A 33 -1.93 14.37 -8.55
CA LEU A 33 -0.91 13.60 -9.25
C LEU A 33 -1.56 12.74 -10.36
N ASP A 34 -1.00 11.56 -10.60
CA ASP A 34 -1.43 10.60 -11.61
C ASP A 34 -1.52 9.17 -11.07
N THR A 35 -1.88 8.26 -11.97
CA THR A 35 -2.03 6.83 -11.69
C THR A 35 -0.71 6.15 -11.32
N GLU A 36 0.44 6.60 -11.81
CA GLU A 36 1.74 6.00 -11.48
C GLU A 36 2.10 6.25 -10.01
N TYR A 37 1.84 7.46 -9.52
CA TYR A 37 2.00 7.80 -8.11
C TYR A 37 1.02 7.04 -7.21
N LYS A 38 -0.20 6.81 -7.68
CA LYS A 38 -1.20 5.99 -6.98
C LYS A 38 -0.70 4.55 -6.80
N GLU A 39 -0.17 3.94 -7.85
CA GLU A 39 0.42 2.61 -7.78
C GLU A 39 1.65 2.56 -6.86
N LEU A 40 2.51 3.57 -6.93
CA LEU A 40 3.67 3.68 -6.05
C LEU A 40 3.25 3.74 -4.58
N ALA A 41 2.28 4.59 -4.23
CA ALA A 41 1.77 4.73 -2.87
C ALA A 41 1.20 3.40 -2.33
N ARG A 42 0.45 2.66 -3.17
CA ARG A 42 -0.09 1.34 -2.82
C ARG A 42 1.03 0.32 -2.55
N ARG A 43 2.08 0.28 -3.40
CA ARG A 43 3.23 -0.61 -3.21
C ARG A 43 4.00 -0.29 -1.93
N MET A 44 4.20 0.99 -1.62
CA MET A 44 4.84 1.44 -0.38
C MET A 44 4.02 1.07 0.85
N THR A 45 2.69 1.29 0.80
CA THR A 45 1.78 0.94 1.90
C THR A 45 1.78 -0.57 2.16
N ALA A 46 1.76 -1.39 1.11
CA ALA A 46 1.88 -2.84 1.23
C ALA A 46 3.23 -3.27 1.84
N ALA A 47 4.33 -2.60 1.46
CA ALA A 47 5.64 -2.85 2.04
C ALA A 47 5.70 -2.52 3.54
N LEU A 48 5.08 -1.41 3.95
CA LEU A 48 4.97 -1.02 5.36
C LEU A 48 4.16 -2.05 6.16
N CYS A 49 3.05 -2.56 5.61
CA CYS A 49 2.21 -3.55 6.28
C CYS A 49 2.90 -4.90 6.48
N ARG A 50 3.91 -5.24 5.66
CA ARG A 50 4.74 -6.44 5.82
C ARG A 50 5.83 -6.27 6.88
N LYS A 51 6.31 -5.04 7.10
CA LYS A 51 7.35 -4.78 8.10
C LYS A 51 6.69 -4.97 9.47
N ARG A 52 7.24 -5.86 10.31
CA ARG A 52 6.73 -6.07 11.68
C ARG A 52 6.61 -4.70 12.33
N PRO A 53 5.42 -4.29 12.83
CA PRO A 53 5.30 -3.03 13.52
C PRO A 53 6.29 -3.07 14.68
N ALA A 54 7.19 -2.09 14.75
CA ALA A 54 7.98 -1.85 15.94
C ALA A 54 6.97 -1.42 17.01
N SER A 55 6.46 -2.38 17.78
CA SER A 55 5.64 -2.08 18.94
C SER A 55 6.49 -1.29 19.92
N ARG A 56 6.11 -0.03 20.16
CA ARG A 56 6.35 0.65 21.41
C ARG A 56 5.06 0.54 22.22
#